data_AF-A0A7W0G0N0-F1
#
_entry.id   AF-A0A7W0G0N0-F1
#
_cell.length_a   1.000
_cell.length_b   1.000
_cell.length_c   1.000
_cell.angle_alpha   90.00
_cell.angle_beta   90.00
_cell.angle_gamma   90.00
#
_symmetry.space_group_name_H-M   'P 1'
#
loop_
_entity.id
_entity.type
_entity.pdbx_description
1 polymer ?
#
loop_
_entity_poly.entity_id
_entity_poly.type
_entity_poly.pdbx_seq_one_letter_code
_entity_poly.pdbx_strand_id
1 'polypeptide(L)'
;MSLLEILQLVGYTTAAALHIWIGALLVKRRHALSKIERLLMLLALSMGVWHGSNLVIALHSMLGLTEGRWTLPLRFADSLAVASITLSYSLLLHVHLHLWADARGRSLTRTERARV
;
A
#
# COMPACT_ATOMS: atom_id res chain seq x y z
N MET A 1 6.18 12.39 24.25
CA MET A 1 6.26 11.47 23.11
C MET A 1 7.23 10.35 23.44
N SER A 2 6.81 9.10 23.31
CA SER A 2 7.63 7.90 23.49
C SER A 2 8.45 7.58 22.24
N LEU A 3 9.49 6.75 22.36
CA LEU A 3 10.28 6.29 21.21
C LEU A 3 9.42 5.57 20.17
N LEU A 4 8.45 4.77 20.62
CA LEU A 4 7.52 4.05 19.74
C LEU A 4 6.70 5.03 18.88
N GLU A 5 6.19 6.10 19.49
CA GLU A 5 5.41 7.12 18.79
C GLU A 5 6.25 7.83 17.71
N ILE A 6 7.50 8.14 18.01
CA ILE A 6 8.43 8.74 17.03
C ILE A 6 8.68 7.78 15.86
N LEU A 7 8.94 6.50 16.15
CA LEU A 7 9.17 5.48 15.13
C LEU A 7 7.93 5.27 14.25
N GLN A 8 6.74 5.25 14.84
CA GLN A 8 5.47 5.15 14.11
C GLN A 8 5.25 6.38 13.23
N LEU A 9 5.46 7.58 13.77
CA LEU A 9 5.25 8.82 13.03
C LEU A 9 6.19 8.89 11.82
N VAL A 10 7.49 8.69 12.04
CA VAL A 10 8.49 8.72 10.95
C VAL A 10 8.22 7.58 9.97
N GLY A 11 8.05 6.35 10.48
CA GLY A 11 7.85 5.16 9.66
C GLY A 11 6.61 5.26 8.76
N TYR A 12 5.45 5.57 9.32
CA TYR A 12 4.21 5.67 8.54
C TYR A 12 4.23 6.87 7.59
N THR A 13 4.75 8.02 8.02
CA THR A 13 4.82 9.21 7.15
C THR A 13 5.76 8.98 5.98
N THR A 14 6.99 8.54 6.23
CA THR A 14 7.98 8.29 5.17
C THR A 14 7.48 7.21 4.22
N ALA A 15 6.91 6.13 4.73
CA ALA A 15 6.43 5.06 3.88
C ALA A 15 5.17 5.45 3.09
N ALA A 16 4.20 6.17 3.67
CA ALA A 16 3.05 6.68 2.93
C ALA A 16 3.50 7.62 1.80
N ALA A 17 4.40 8.56 2.09
CA ALA A 17 4.96 9.48 1.12
C ALA A 17 5.69 8.75 -0.02
N LEU A 18 6.50 7.74 0.31
CA LEU A 18 7.23 6.94 -0.66
C LEU A 18 6.27 6.22 -1.63
N HIS A 19 5.23 5.57 -1.12
CA HIS A 19 4.30 4.82 -1.96
C HIS A 19 3.44 5.73 -2.85
N ILE A 20 3.03 6.90 -2.33
CA ILE A 20 2.36 7.94 -3.13
C ILE A 20 3.31 8.43 -4.23
N TRP A 21 4.58 8.67 -3.91
CA TRP A 21 5.59 9.13 -4.87
C TRP A 21 5.83 8.10 -5.97
N ILE A 22 5.95 6.81 -5.63
CA ILE A 22 6.10 5.72 -6.61
C ILE A 22 4.89 5.69 -7.55
N GLY A 23 3.67 5.80 -7.01
CA GLY A 23 2.45 5.89 -7.83
C GLY A 23 2.47 7.10 -8.76
N ALA A 24 2.83 8.28 -8.25
CA ALA A 24 2.96 9.49 -9.06
C ALA A 24 4.01 9.34 -10.18
N LEU A 25 5.14 8.70 -9.91
CA LEU A 25 6.18 8.43 -10.92
C LEU A 25 5.69 7.50 -12.03
N LEU A 26 4.92 6.46 -11.69
CA LEU A 26 4.33 5.53 -12.65
C LEU A 26 3.39 6.26 -13.62
N VAL A 27 2.50 7.13 -13.10
CA VAL A 27 1.59 7.93 -13.94
C VAL A 27 2.37 8.96 -14.76
N LYS A 28 3.31 9.68 -14.14
CA LYS A 28 4.02 10.80 -14.79
C LYS A 28 4.91 10.33 -15.94
N ARG A 29 5.49 9.14 -15.86
CA ARG A 29 6.42 8.62 -16.88
C ARG A 29 5.70 8.02 -18.10
N ARG A 30 4.41 7.72 -18.03
CA ARG A 30 3.71 6.92 -19.05
C ARG A 30 2.31 7.45 -19.34
N HIS A 31 2.02 7.65 -20.62
CA HIS A 31 0.67 8.02 -21.07
C HIS A 31 -0.34 6.86 -20.92
N ALA A 32 0.13 5.61 -20.93
CA ALA A 32 -0.66 4.41 -20.69
C ALA A 32 0.16 3.36 -19.92
N LEU A 33 -0.36 2.89 -18.79
CA LEU A 33 0.28 1.87 -17.97
C LEU A 33 0.10 0.48 -18.58
N SER A 34 1.20 -0.24 -18.76
CA SER A 34 1.24 -1.68 -19.08
C SER A 34 0.60 -2.52 -17.96
N LYS A 35 0.32 -3.80 -18.23
CA LYS A 35 -0.29 -4.71 -17.23
C LYS A 35 0.53 -4.76 -15.93
N ILE A 36 1.86 -4.86 -16.04
CA ILE A 36 2.74 -4.93 -14.86
C ILE A 36 2.82 -3.60 -14.12
N GLU A 37 2.86 -2.46 -14.83
CA GLU A 37 2.83 -1.13 -14.22
C GLU A 37 1.49 -0.89 -13.49
N ARG A 38 0.37 -1.41 -14.00
CA ARG A 38 -0.92 -1.37 -13.29
C ARG A 38 -0.90 -2.20 -12.01
N LEU A 39 -0.31 -3.39 -12.03
CA LEU A 39 -0.17 -4.21 -10.82
C LEU A 39 0.75 -3.54 -9.79
N LEU A 40 1.86 -2.95 -10.23
CA LEU A 40 2.74 -2.15 -9.38
C LEU A 40 2.03 -0.92 -8.81
N MET A 41 1.18 -0.26 -9.60
CA MET A 41 0.34 0.85 -9.13
C MET A 41 -0.63 0.39 -8.05
N LEU A 42 -1.33 -0.73 -8.25
CA LEU A 42 -2.26 -1.28 -7.27
C LEU A 42 -1.52 -1.66 -5.98
N LEU A 43 -0.33 -2.26 -6.09
CA LEU A 43 0.50 -2.58 -4.94
C LEU A 43 0.94 -1.31 -4.19
N ALA A 44 1.41 -0.29 -4.91
CA ALA A 44 1.80 0.98 -4.33
C ALA A 44 0.62 1.68 -3.64
N LEU A 45 -0.56 1.66 -4.26
CA LEU A 45 -1.80 2.20 -3.68
C LEU A 45 -2.18 1.43 -2.40
N SER A 46 -2.14 0.10 -2.44
CA SER A 46 -2.44 -0.75 -1.28
C SER A 46 -1.52 -0.43 -0.11
N MET A 47 -0.22 -0.37 -0.33
CA MET A 47 0.75 -0.02 0.71
C MET A 47 0.59 1.42 1.18
N GLY A 48 0.30 2.35 0.28
CA GLY A 48 0.01 3.75 0.62
C GLY A 48 -1.23 3.89 1.51
N VAL A 49 -2.31 3.15 1.22
CA VAL A 49 -3.52 3.09 2.05
C VAL A 49 -3.19 2.48 3.41
N TRP A 50 -2.42 1.38 3.46
CA TRP A 50 -2.02 0.76 4.72
C TRP A 50 -1.24 1.73 5.62
N HIS A 51 -0.21 2.37 5.09
CA HIS A 51 0.59 3.34 5.85
C HIS A 51 -0.20 4.59 6.21
N GLY A 52 -1.02 5.11 5.29
CA GLY A 52 -1.86 6.29 5.53
C GLY A 52 -2.91 6.06 6.62
N SER A 53 -3.60 4.90 6.60
CA SER A 53 -4.53 4.53 7.66
C SER A 53 -3.85 4.43 9.02
N ASN A 54 -2.71 3.74 9.10
CA ASN A 54 -1.96 3.62 10.35
C ASN A 54 -1.41 4.97 10.84
N LEU A 55 -1.03 5.88 9.92
CA LEU A 55 -0.64 7.23 10.27
C LEU A 55 -1.79 8.00 10.92
N VAL A 56 -2.99 7.93 10.35
CA VAL A 56 -4.19 8.58 10.92
C VAL A 56 -4.50 8.05 12.31
N ILE A 57 -4.46 6.73 12.51
CA ILE A 57 -4.68 6.08 13.80
C ILE A 57 -3.62 6.52 14.82
N ALA A 58 -2.35 6.50 14.43
CA ALA A 58 -1.22 6.90 15.27
C ALA A 58 -1.33 8.38 15.68
N LEU A 59 -1.64 9.27 14.74
CA LEU A 59 -1.83 10.71 15.00
C LEU A 59 -3.00 10.95 15.95
N HIS A 60 -4.12 10.26 15.77
CA HIS A 60 -5.26 10.36 16.68
C HIS A 60 -4.86 9.97 18.11
N SER A 61 -4.15 8.85 18.26
CA SER A 61 -3.66 8.39 19.56
C SER A 61 -2.71 9.39 20.23
N MET A 62 -1.78 9.97 19.46
CA MET A 62 -0.80 10.94 19.97
C MET A 62 -1.44 12.29 20.35
N LEU A 63 -2.49 12.70 19.65
CA LEU A 63 -3.17 13.98 19.86
C LEU A 63 -4.23 13.93 20.96
N GLY A 64 -4.54 12.75 21.51
CA GLY A 64 -5.53 12.60 22.58
C GLY A 64 -6.94 13.07 22.19
N LEU A 65 -7.31 12.94 20.91
CA LEU A 65 -8.59 13.43 20.40
C LEU A 65 -9.75 12.64 21.01
N THR A 66 -10.81 13.34 21.41
CA THR A 66 -11.95 12.76 22.15
C THR A 66 -12.75 11.76 21.31
N GLU A 67 -13.00 10.58 21.85
CA GLU A 67 -13.46 9.40 21.11
C GLU A 67 -14.79 9.57 20.37
N GLY A 68 -15.73 10.38 20.88
CA GLY A 68 -17.12 10.40 20.39
C GLY A 68 -17.32 10.85 18.93
N ARG A 69 -16.44 11.70 18.37
CA ARG A 69 -16.55 12.14 16.96
C ARG A 69 -15.66 11.32 16.02
N TRP A 70 -14.63 10.68 16.55
CA TRP A 70 -13.59 10.02 15.76
C TRP A 70 -13.78 8.52 15.63
N THR A 71 -14.72 7.91 16.37
CA THR A 71 -14.96 6.46 16.33
C THR A 71 -15.23 5.94 14.92
N LEU A 72 -16.09 6.63 14.15
CA LEU A 72 -16.43 6.22 12.77
C LEU A 72 -15.22 6.35 11.82
N PRO A 73 -14.54 7.50 11.73
CA PRO A 73 -13.31 7.64 10.94
C PRO A 73 -12.22 6.62 11.31
N LEU A 74 -12.02 6.36 12.60
CA LEU A 74 -11.01 5.41 13.06
C LEU A 74 -11.34 3.97 12.68
N ARG A 75 -12.60 3.55 12.81
CA ARG A 75 -13.04 2.23 12.35
C ARG A 75 -12.88 2.05 10.85
N PHE A 76 -13.15 3.11 10.09
CA PHE A 76 -12.93 3.10 8.65
C PHE A 76 -11.44 3.01 8.31
N ALA A 77 -10.59 3.80 8.97
CA ALA A 77 -9.14 3.73 8.81
C ALA A 77 -8.59 2.33 9.14
N ASP A 78 -9.07 1.72 10.23
CA ASP A 78 -8.69 0.37 10.65
C ASP A 78 -9.13 -0.69 9.62
N SER A 79 -10.36 -0.58 9.12
CA SER A 79 -10.87 -1.45 8.06
C SER A 79 -10.04 -1.34 6.77
N LEU A 80 -9.66 -0.11 6.40
CA LEU A 80 -8.77 0.13 5.26
C LEU A 80 -7.36 -0.44 5.49
N ALA A 81 -6.82 -0.32 6.71
CA ALA A 81 -5.52 -0.89 7.04
C ALA A 81 -5.53 -2.42 6.91
N VAL A 82 -6.54 -3.09 7.46
CA VAL A 82 -6.68 -4.55 7.38
C VAL A 82 -6.94 -5.02 5.95
N ALA A 83 -7.83 -4.34 5.22
CA ALA A 83 -8.13 -4.69 3.84
C ALA A 83 -6.90 -4.53 2.93
N SER A 84 -6.18 -3.42 3.05
CA SER A 84 -4.99 -3.14 2.24
C SER A 84 -3.85 -4.12 2.52
N ILE A 85 -3.49 -4.41 3.76
CA ILE A 85 -2.42 -5.37 4.04
C ILE A 85 -2.77 -6.78 3.52
N THR A 86 -4.03 -7.17 3.62
CA THR A 86 -4.52 -8.46 3.10
C THR A 86 -4.40 -8.52 1.57
N LEU A 87 -4.81 -7.45 0.88
CA LEU A 87 -4.68 -7.34 -0.58
C LEU A 87 -3.21 -7.29 -1.02
N SER A 88 -2.34 -6.66 -0.24
CA SER A 88 -0.91 -6.54 -0.55
C SER A 88 -0.23 -7.91 -0.70
N TYR A 89 -0.58 -8.91 0.10
CA TYR A 89 -0.03 -10.27 -0.07
C TYR A 89 -0.34 -10.87 -1.44
N SER A 90 -1.59 -10.74 -1.87
CA SER A 90 -2.00 -11.22 -3.19
C SER A 90 -1.31 -10.43 -4.30
N LEU A 91 -1.31 -9.09 -4.21
CA LEU A 91 -0.68 -8.21 -5.20
C LEU A 91 0.83 -8.46 -5.31
N LEU A 92 1.54 -8.70 -4.21
CA LEU A 92 2.95 -9.05 -4.21
C LEU A 92 3.21 -10.34 -4.98
N LEU A 93 2.38 -11.37 -4.80
CA LEU A 93 2.50 -12.60 -5.57
C LEU A 93 2.30 -12.35 -7.06
N HIS A 94 1.27 -11.59 -7.44
CA HIS A 94 0.97 -11.29 -8.85
C HIS A 94 2.11 -10.50 -9.50
N VAL A 95 2.60 -9.45 -8.82
CA VAL A 95 3.75 -8.65 -9.26
C VAL A 95 4.99 -9.53 -9.41
N HIS A 96 5.28 -10.39 -8.43
CA HIS A 96 6.44 -11.28 -8.46
C HIS A 96 6.40 -12.22 -9.67
N LEU A 97 5.26 -12.89 -9.91
CA LEU A 97 5.11 -13.80 -11.04
C LEU A 97 5.28 -13.08 -12.38
N HIS A 98 4.72 -11.87 -12.51
CA HIS A 98 4.86 -11.07 -13.72
C HIS A 98 6.31 -10.59 -13.94
N LEU A 99 7.00 -10.10 -12.91
CA LEU A 99 8.40 -9.69 -13.01
C LEU A 99 9.31 -10.89 -13.32
N TRP A 100 9.04 -12.05 -12.72
CA TRP A 100 9.82 -13.26 -12.94
C TRP A 100 9.69 -13.79 -14.37
N ALA A 101 8.48 -13.77 -14.94
CA ALA A 101 8.25 -14.17 -16.31
C ALA A 101 8.95 -13.20 -17.29
N ASP A 102 8.82 -11.89 -17.04
CA ASP A 102 9.43 -10.83 -17.85
C ASP A 102 10.96 -10.90 -17.83
N ALA A 103 11.57 -11.07 -16.67
CA ALA A 103 13.02 -11.25 -16.51
C ALA A 103 13.56 -12.48 -17.26
N ARG A 104 12.71 -13.49 -17.50
CA ARG A 104 13.05 -14.68 -18.28
C ARG A 104 12.66 -14.58 -19.76
N GLY A 105 12.19 -13.41 -20.22
CA GLY A 105 11.78 -13.19 -21.61
C GLY A 105 10.62 -14.08 -22.05
N ARG A 106 9.76 -14.52 -21.12
CA ARG A 106 8.67 -15.47 -21.40
C ARG A 106 7.33 -14.95 -20.90
N SER A 107 6.25 -15.54 -21.42
CA SER A 107 4.91 -15.35 -20.85
C SER A 107 4.70 -16.20 -19.59
N LEU A 108 3.65 -15.88 -18.83
CA LEU A 108 3.20 -16.69 -17.70
C LEU A 108 2.84 -18.10 -18.16
N THR A 109 3.33 -19.11 -17.45
CA THR A 109 2.93 -20.51 -17.62
C THR A 109 1.46 -20.72 -17.21
N ARG A 110 0.86 -21.85 -17.59
CA ARG A 110 -0.53 -22.17 -17.23
C ARG A 110 -0.74 -22.22 -15.71
N THR A 111 0.23 -22.74 -14.97
CA THR A 111 0.17 -22.84 -13.51
C THR A 111 0.32 -21.48 -12.82
N GLU A 112 1.16 -20.59 -13.36
CA GLU A 112 1.30 -19.21 -12.86
C GLU A 112 0.06 -18.38 -13.20
N ARG A 113 -0.52 -18.56 -14.38
CA ARG A 113 -1.76 -17.88 -14.78
C ARG A 113 -2.96 -18.29 -13.92
N ALA A 114 -3.00 -19.51 -13.39
CA ALA A 114 -4.06 -19.94 -12.49
C ALA A 114 -3.97 -19.31 -11.08
N ARG A 115 -2.84 -18.67 -10.75
CA ARG A 115 -2.57 -18.02 -9.46
C ARG A 115 -2.69 -16.49 -9.51
N VAL A 116 -3.01 -15.96 -10.69
CA VAL A 116 -3.19 -14.55 -11.04
C VAL A 116 -4.64 -14.35 -11.46
#